data_AF-A0A356QQW2-F1
#
_entry.id   AF-A0A356QQW2-F1
#
_cell.length_a   1.000
_cell.length_b   1.000
_cell.length_c   1.000
_cell.angle_alpha   90.00
_cell.angle_beta   90.00
_cell.angle_gamma   90.00
#
_symmetry.space_group_name_H-M   'P 1'
#
loop_
_entity.id
_entity.type
_entity.pdbx_description
1 polymer ?
#
loop_
_entity_poly.entity_id
_entity_poly.type
_entity_poly.pdbx_seq_one_letter_code
_entity_poly.pdbx_strand_id
1 'polypeptide(L)' 'DLIGLSIDRIPRFVRSYADTKGTILDAVTSWRQDVESKKFPTESETLA' A
#
# COMPACT_ATOMS: atom_id res chain seq x y z
N ASP A 1 9.21 -13.80 0.92
CA ASP A 1 9.09 -14.19 2.35
C ASP A 1 7.63 -14.55 2.63
N LEU A 2 7.23 -14.60 3.90
CA LEU A 2 5.87 -14.92 4.33
C LEU A 2 4.83 -13.88 3.85
N ILE A 3 5.18 -12.59 3.86
CA ILE A 3 4.24 -11.46 3.64
C ILE A 3 4.58 -10.61 2.41
N GLY A 4 5.63 -10.97 1.67
CA GLY A 4 5.97 -10.34 0.40
C GLY A 4 6.72 -9.02 0.51
N LEU A 5 7.33 -8.68 1.66
CA LEU A 5 8.07 -7.43 1.85
C LEU A 5 9.56 -7.48 1.46
N SER A 6 10.15 -8.68 1.34
CA SER A 6 11.56 -8.83 0.99
C SER A 6 11.84 -8.24 -0.37
N ILE A 7 12.85 -7.38 -0.47
CA ILE A 7 13.22 -6.66 -1.70
C ILE A 7 13.97 -7.58 -2.67
N ASP A 8 14.66 -8.59 -2.15
CA ASP A 8 15.55 -9.47 -2.91
C ASP A 8 15.07 -10.94 -2.94
N ARG A 9 16.02 -11.87 -3.10
CA ARG A 9 15.80 -13.30 -3.28
C ARG A 9 14.90 -13.91 -2.20
N ILE A 10 13.78 -14.48 -2.63
CA ILE A 10 12.93 -15.33 -1.79
C ILE A 10 13.44 -16.78 -1.87
N PRO A 11 13.77 -17.44 -0.75
CA PRO A 11 14.18 -18.85 -0.77
C PRO A 11 13.07 -19.76 -1.31
N ARG A 12 13.45 -20.80 -2.07
CA ARG A 12 12.49 -21.69 -2.79
C ARG A 12 11.51 -22.44 -1.89
N PHE A 13 11.86 -22.66 -0.63
CA PHE A 13 11.01 -23.38 0.32
C PHE A 13 9.94 -22.49 0.97
N VAL A 14 9.98 -21.17 0.73
CA VAL A 14 9.04 -20.23 1.34
C VAL A 14 7.74 -20.22 0.53
N ARG A 15 6.63 -20.40 1.24
CA ARG A 15 5.28 -20.12 0.71
C ARG A 15 4.89 -18.69 1.10
N SER A 16 4.48 -17.89 0.12
CA SER A 16 3.90 -16.57 0.40
C SER A 16 2.45 -16.71 0.88
N TYR A 17 2.07 -15.91 1.87
CA TYR A 17 0.72 -15.84 2.41
C TYR A 17 0.06 -14.47 2.17
N ALA A 18 0.84 -13.46 1.78
CA ALA A 18 0.32 -12.14 1.44
C ALA A 18 1.19 -11.45 0.38
N ASP A 19 0.56 -10.54 -0.37
CA ASP A 19 1.23 -9.56 -1.23
C ASP A 19 1.12 -8.17 -0.60
N THR A 20 1.87 -7.93 0.47
CA THR A 20 1.83 -6.64 1.15
C THR A 20 2.41 -5.52 0.28
N LYS A 21 3.36 -5.82 -0.62
CA LYS A 21 3.90 -4.82 -1.56
C LYS A 21 2.83 -4.32 -2.52
N GLY A 22 2.06 -5.21 -3.13
CA GLY A 22 0.92 -4.85 -3.98
C GLY A 22 -0.09 -4.00 -3.22
N THR A 23 -0.47 -4.44 -2.01
CA THR A 23 -1.41 -3.68 -1.15
C THR A 23 -0.90 -2.26 -0.83
N ILE A 24 0.39 -2.11 -0.52
CA ILE A 24 1.00 -0.80 -0.27
C ILE A 24 0.99 0.06 -1.55
N LEU A 25 1.33 -0.51 -2.69
CA LEU A 25 1.31 0.19 -3.97
C LEU A 25 -0.09 0.71 -4.31
N ASP A 26 -1.11 -0.13 -4.12
CA ASP A 26 -2.50 0.23 -4.35
C ASP A 26 -2.94 1.35 -3.41
N ALA A 27 -2.60 1.25 -2.12
CA ALA A 27 -2.94 2.27 -1.12
C ALA A 27 -2.31 3.63 -1.45
N VAL A 28 -1.02 3.66 -1.80
CA VAL A 28 -0.32 4.90 -2.17
C VAL A 28 -0.89 5.48 -3.47
N THR A 29 -1.24 4.62 -4.44
CA THR A 29 -1.84 5.05 -5.70
C THR A 29 -3.23 5.65 -5.48
N SER A 30 -4.07 5.02 -4.65
CA SER A 30 -5.39 5.54 -4.29
C SER A 30 -5.27 6.87 -3.57
N TRP A 31 -4.41 6.96 -2.55
CA TRP A 31 -4.17 8.22 -1.84
C TRP A 31 -3.74 9.34 -2.80
N ARG A 32 -2.84 9.05 -3.74
CA ARG A 32 -2.42 10.02 -4.75
C ARG A 32 -3.61 10.49 -5.59
N GLN A 33 -4.48 9.58 -6.03
CA GLN A 33 -5.68 9.94 -6.80
C GLN A 33 -6.65 10.80 -5.97
N ASP A 34 -6.80 10.50 -4.68
CA ASP A 34 -7.64 11.29 -3.78
C ASP A 34 -7.10 12.71 -3.60
N VAL A 35 -5.78 12.88 -3.50
CA VAL A 35 -5.12 14.19 -3.47
C VAL A 35 -5.31 14.93 -4.79
N GLU A 36 -4.99 14.30 -5.93
CA GLU A 36 -5.09 14.93 -7.25
C GLU A 36 -6.53 15.35 -7.59
N SER A 37 -7.51 14.57 -7.14
CA SER A 37 -8.94 14.86 -7.32
C SER A 37 -9.55 15.73 -6.21
N LYS A 38 -8.74 16.21 -5.25
CA LYS A 38 -9.17 17.01 -4.09
C LYS A 38 -10.26 16.34 -3.24
N LYS A 39 -10.29 15.00 -3.21
CA LYS A 39 -11.14 14.22 -2.29
C LYS A 39 -10.51 14.07 -0.92
N PHE A 40 -9.18 14.14 -0.85
CA PHE A 40 -8.42 14.18 0.39
C PHE A 40 -7.66 15.51 0.53
N PRO A 41 -7.65 16.15 1.71
CA PRO A 41 -8.46 15.81 2.88
C PRO A 41 -9.92 16.22 2.70
N THR A 42 -10.82 15.53 3.40
CA THR A 42 -12.20 15.92 3.65
C THR A 42 -12.30 16.84 4.87
N GLU A 43 -13.48 17.43 5.10
CA GLU A 43 -13.73 18.27 6.30
C GLU A 43 -13.44 17.51 7.61
N SER A 44 -13.75 16.21 7.66
CA SER A 44 -13.47 15.36 8.84
C SER A 44 -11.98 15.11 9.09
N GLU A 45 -11.13 15.39 8.11
CA GLU A 45 -9.67 15.20 8.16
C GLU A 45 -8.92 16.52 8.30
N THR A 46 -9.64 17.63 8.48
CA THR A 46 -9.07 18.98 8.70
C THR A 46 -9.42 19.49 10.10
N LEU A 47 -8.55 20.35 10.65
CA LEU A 47 -8.85 21.06 11.90
C LEU A 47 -9.84 22.19 11.61
N ALA A 48 -10.80 22.39 12.52
CA ALA A 48 -11.78 23.47 12.46
C ALA A 48 -11.14 24.86 12.60
#